data_AF-A0A6A6D1P5-F1
#
_entry.id   AF-A0A6A6D1P5-F1
#
_cell.length_a   1.000
_cell.length_b   1.000
_cell.length_c   1.000
_cell.angle_alpha   90.00
_cell.angle_beta   90.00
_cell.angle_gamma   90.00
#
_symmetry.space_group_name_H-M   'P 1'
#
loop_
_entity.id
_entity.type
_entity.pdbx_description
1 polymer ?
#
loop_
_entity_poly.entity_id
_entity_poly.type
_entity_poly.pdbx_seq_one_letter_code
_entity_poly.pdbx_strand_id
1 'polypeptide(L)'
;MGIELQTLAHLKVPVTVEKHLNLDGRPVRIAVPETVLKDEESTNLTAAIGVATVLYQWCPDALYAFLDLDSWFSFTWIRTIQAGERDETKCEIGRIKNVITMGVLDKEEHWKVMVSYTISEEGSWIPNTDESMLDDQDIKDPSEIDKLGRSFVKDLILQQAWSTGKKIRHDFFIEYAPMDAFSDGIAMNPHWLYQAIDLTKCTTCGKGEEASLSRCSKCGTAAYCSGVCQRADWAVHKAVCNMNMEDRGKALHLSKDGGLVRWSRLQAQNESIDDEVSEGE
;
A
#
# COMPACT_ATOMS: atom_id res chain seq x y z
N MET A 1 -12.48 -0.67 27.04
CA MET A 1 -11.13 -1.29 27.08
C MET A 1 -10.37 -0.77 25.88
N GLY A 2 -9.22 -0.12 26.06
CA GLY A 2 -8.50 0.52 24.94
C GLY A 2 -7.99 -0.49 23.90
N ILE A 3 -7.74 -0.01 22.67
CA ILE A 3 -7.15 -0.81 21.59
C ILE A 3 -5.71 -1.14 21.94
N GLU A 4 -5.30 -2.39 21.77
CA GLU A 4 -3.91 -2.80 21.94
C GLU A 4 -3.09 -2.41 20.70
N LEU A 5 -1.89 -1.85 20.93
CA LEU A 5 -0.97 -1.45 19.87
C LEU A 5 0.29 -2.31 19.90
N GLN A 6 0.65 -2.89 18.76
CA GLN A 6 1.89 -3.61 18.56
C GLN A 6 2.92 -2.69 17.90
N THR A 7 4.11 -2.57 18.51
CA THR A 7 5.23 -1.82 17.94
C THR A 7 6.05 -2.69 16.99
N LEU A 8 6.26 -2.20 15.76
CA LEU A 8 7.06 -2.84 14.72
C LEU A 8 8.48 -2.23 14.70
N ALA A 9 9.22 -2.31 15.81
CA ALA A 9 10.55 -1.68 15.94
C ALA A 9 11.61 -2.25 14.97
N HIS A 10 11.36 -3.42 14.38
CA HIS A 10 12.22 -4.07 13.40
C HIS A 10 11.97 -3.59 11.96
N LEU A 11 10.91 -2.80 11.73
CA LEU A 11 10.52 -2.32 10.41
C LEU A 11 11.58 -1.33 9.88
N LYS A 12 12.24 -1.70 8.78
CA LYS A 12 13.25 -0.90 8.08
C LYS A 12 13.00 -0.97 6.58
N VAL A 13 13.33 0.08 5.85
CA VAL A 13 13.33 0.03 4.38
C VAL A 13 14.39 -0.99 3.93
N PRO A 14 14.04 -2.05 3.16
CA PRO A 14 14.96 -3.18 2.92
C PRO A 14 16.27 -2.84 2.18
N VAL A 15 16.31 -1.74 1.44
CA VAL A 15 17.42 -1.34 0.55
C VAL A 15 18.16 -0.08 1.00
N THR A 16 17.87 0.43 2.20
CA THR A 16 18.66 1.50 2.82
C THR A 16 19.25 0.98 4.12
N VAL A 17 20.54 1.25 4.31
CA VAL A 17 21.17 1.01 5.61
C VAL A 17 20.68 2.16 6.50
N GLU A 18 20.06 1.82 7.63
CA GLU A 18 19.80 2.73 8.78
C GLU A 18 18.54 3.61 8.78
N LYS A 19 17.69 3.67 7.73
CA LYS A 19 16.42 4.43 7.83
C LYS A 19 15.35 3.62 8.58
N HIS A 20 15.23 3.88 9.88
CA HIS A 20 14.07 3.42 10.66
C HIS A 20 12.82 4.15 10.18
N LEU A 21 11.74 3.38 9.98
CA LEU A 21 10.45 3.95 9.64
C LEU A 21 9.75 4.44 10.90
N ASN A 22 9.19 5.63 10.81
CA ASN A 22 8.40 6.24 11.87
C ASN A 22 7.00 6.56 11.35
N LEU A 23 6.04 6.61 12.27
CA LEU A 23 4.66 6.99 12.05
C LEU A 23 4.26 7.90 13.22
N ASP A 24 3.83 9.13 12.93
CA ASP A 24 3.55 10.17 13.94
C ASP A 24 4.73 10.41 14.91
N GLY A 25 5.94 10.55 14.35
CA GLY A 25 7.17 10.82 15.13
C GLY A 25 7.60 9.69 16.09
N ARG A 26 7.04 8.49 15.94
CA ARG A 26 7.34 7.31 16.80
C ARG A 26 7.66 6.09 15.93
N PRO A 27 8.33 5.05 16.48
CA PRO A 27 8.42 3.77 15.79
C PRO A 27 7.05 3.28 15.35
N VAL A 28 6.96 2.68 14.16
CA VAL A 28 5.69 2.26 13.57
C VAL A 28 4.92 1.35 14.54
N ARG A 29 3.63 1.65 14.72
CA ARG A 29 2.70 0.86 15.52
C ARG A 29 1.48 0.51 14.69
N ILE A 30 0.97 -0.70 14.90
CA ILE A 30 -0.29 -1.17 14.32
C ILE A 30 -1.24 -1.57 15.45
N ALA A 31 -2.55 -1.49 15.21
CA ALA A 31 -3.55 -2.01 16.11
C ALA A 31 -3.58 -3.54 16.03
N VAL A 32 -3.76 -4.21 17.18
CA VAL A 32 -4.11 -5.64 17.22
C VAL A 32 -5.58 -5.75 16.82
N PRO A 33 -5.92 -6.30 15.63
CA PRO A 33 -7.27 -6.22 15.06
C PRO A 33 -8.38 -6.71 15.98
N GLU A 34 -8.13 -7.77 16.75
CA GLU A 34 -9.09 -8.40 17.65
C GLU A 34 -9.51 -7.50 18.82
N THR A 35 -8.71 -6.46 19.12
CA THR A 35 -8.98 -5.51 20.20
C THR A 35 -9.77 -4.28 19.75
N VAL A 36 -9.99 -4.12 18.45
CA VAL A 36 -10.79 -3.02 17.90
C VAL A 36 -12.28 -3.32 18.06
N LEU A 37 -12.95 -2.53 18.91
CA LEU A 37 -14.37 -2.68 19.23
C LEU A 37 -15.25 -1.77 18.38
N LYS A 38 -16.49 -2.20 18.09
CA LYS A 38 -17.46 -1.43 17.29
C LYS A 38 -17.91 -0.14 17.98
N ASP A 39 -18.28 -0.22 19.25
CA ASP A 39 -19.05 0.84 19.92
C ASP A 39 -18.23 1.73 20.88
N GLU A 40 -16.93 1.46 21.07
CA GLU A 40 -16.09 2.33 21.89
C GLU A 40 -15.45 3.45 21.05
N GLU A 41 -15.44 4.68 21.58
CA GLU A 41 -14.52 5.73 21.15
C GLU A 41 -13.10 5.21 21.38
N SER A 42 -12.50 4.74 20.30
CA SER A 42 -11.14 4.22 20.29
C SER A 42 -10.14 5.37 20.51
N THR A 43 -9.85 5.69 21.77
CA THR A 43 -9.09 6.89 22.14
C THR A 43 -7.66 6.93 21.58
N ASN A 44 -7.13 5.80 21.12
CA ASN A 44 -5.74 5.67 20.64
C ASN A 44 -5.60 5.16 19.19
N LEU A 45 -6.69 4.96 18.44
CA LEU A 45 -6.61 4.67 17.00
C LEU A 45 -6.58 5.99 16.23
N THR A 46 -5.42 6.30 15.65
CA THR A 46 -5.26 7.40 14.69
C THR A 46 -5.48 6.88 13.27
N ALA A 47 -5.77 7.78 12.33
CA ALA A 47 -5.79 7.48 10.89
C ALA A 47 -4.49 6.77 10.46
N ALA A 48 -3.35 7.30 10.89
CA ALA A 48 -2.02 6.75 10.61
C ALA A 48 -1.88 5.29 11.08
N ILE A 49 -2.17 5.01 12.36
CA ILE A 49 -2.11 3.65 12.92
C ILE A 49 -3.06 2.70 12.16
N GLY A 50 -4.25 3.19 11.83
CA GLY A 50 -5.23 2.40 11.10
C GLY A 50 -4.78 2.01 9.70
N VAL A 51 -4.26 2.98 8.91
CA VAL A 51 -3.66 2.71 7.59
C VAL A 51 -2.49 1.74 7.71
N ALA A 52 -1.58 1.96 8.67
CA ALA A 52 -0.46 1.07 8.89
C ALA A 52 -0.91 -0.36 9.21
N THR A 53 -1.98 -0.51 10.00
CA THR A 53 -2.58 -1.82 10.33
C THR A 53 -3.11 -2.51 9.08
N VAL A 54 -3.92 -1.82 8.27
CA VAL A 54 -4.53 -2.39 7.06
C VAL A 54 -3.44 -2.82 6.08
N LEU A 55 -2.48 -1.95 5.79
CA LEU A 55 -1.42 -2.23 4.83
C LEU A 55 -0.49 -3.35 5.32
N TYR A 56 -0.11 -3.35 6.60
CA TYR A 56 0.74 -4.42 7.15
C TYR A 56 0.07 -5.79 7.11
N GLN A 57 -1.22 -5.86 7.47
CA GLN A 57 -1.98 -7.10 7.44
C GLN A 57 -2.25 -7.59 6.01
N TRP A 58 -2.32 -6.68 5.03
CA TRP A 58 -2.42 -7.04 3.62
C TRP A 58 -1.09 -7.52 3.06
N CYS A 59 -0.04 -6.70 3.18
CA CYS A 59 1.32 -7.04 2.78
C CYS A 59 2.32 -6.09 3.47
N PRO A 60 3.27 -6.59 4.29
CA PRO A 60 4.30 -5.75 4.90
C PRO A 60 5.09 -4.89 3.90
N ASP A 61 5.35 -5.41 2.69
CA ASP A 61 6.04 -4.67 1.63
C ASP A 61 5.27 -3.44 1.15
N ALA A 62 3.93 -3.48 1.22
CA ALA A 62 3.09 -2.33 0.92
C ALA A 62 3.23 -1.25 2.01
N LEU A 63 3.30 -1.63 3.30
CA LEU A 63 3.54 -0.65 4.36
C LEU A 63 4.94 -0.02 4.23
N TYR A 64 5.98 -0.79 3.89
CA TYR A 64 7.30 -0.22 3.61
C TYR A 64 7.22 0.83 2.51
N ALA A 65 6.59 0.51 1.38
CA ALA A 65 6.46 1.41 0.24
C ALA A 65 5.64 2.67 0.54
N PHE A 66 4.57 2.52 1.33
CA PHE A 66 3.76 3.65 1.76
C PHE A 66 4.58 4.65 2.61
N LEU A 67 5.47 4.18 3.48
CA LEU A 67 6.29 5.04 4.36
C LEU A 67 7.62 5.49 3.74
N ASP A 68 8.04 4.89 2.62
CA ASP A 68 9.29 5.19 1.91
C ASP A 68 9.07 6.34 0.92
N LEU A 69 9.02 7.57 1.46
CA LEU A 69 8.85 8.81 0.70
C LEU A 69 10.04 9.13 -0.23
N ASP A 70 11.20 8.50 0.01
CA ASP A 70 12.42 8.77 -0.75
C ASP A 70 12.42 7.99 -2.07
N SER A 71 11.86 6.78 -2.06
CA SER A 71 11.92 5.87 -3.21
C SER A 71 10.66 5.92 -4.09
N TRP A 72 9.52 6.31 -3.52
CA TRP A 72 8.22 6.23 -4.20
C TRP A 72 7.51 7.58 -4.22
N PHE A 73 7.32 8.09 -5.43
CA PHE A 73 6.57 9.29 -5.71
C PHE A 73 5.09 9.11 -5.36
N SER A 74 4.49 8.01 -5.79
CA SER A 74 3.10 7.69 -5.48
C SER A 74 2.91 6.22 -5.10
N PHE A 75 1.85 5.97 -4.34
CA PHE A 75 1.40 4.67 -3.87
C PHE A 75 -0.12 4.67 -3.88
N THR A 76 -0.75 3.65 -4.45
CA THR A 76 -2.20 3.51 -4.41
C THR A 76 -2.60 2.08 -4.16
N TRP A 77 -3.32 1.85 -3.07
CA TRP A 77 -3.99 0.58 -2.77
C TRP A 77 -5.50 0.75 -2.89
N ILE A 78 -6.12 -0.10 -3.71
CA ILE A 78 -7.57 -0.10 -3.92
C ILE A 78 -8.12 -1.46 -3.54
N ARG A 79 -9.22 -1.47 -2.78
CA ARG A 79 -10.04 -2.65 -2.54
C ARG A 79 -11.42 -2.46 -3.13
N THR A 80 -11.73 -3.21 -4.16
CA THR A 80 -13.07 -3.29 -4.75
C THR A 80 -13.90 -4.36 -4.06
N ILE A 81 -15.13 -4.00 -3.67
CA ILE A 81 -16.14 -4.87 -3.05
C ILE A 81 -17.32 -4.99 -4.01
N GLN A 82 -17.92 -6.17 -4.12
CA GLN A 82 -18.96 -6.48 -5.12
C GLN A 82 -18.50 -6.17 -6.56
N ALA A 83 -17.24 -6.48 -6.88
CA ALA A 83 -16.66 -6.25 -8.19
C ALA A 83 -17.53 -6.83 -9.33
N GLY A 84 -17.91 -5.97 -10.28
CA GLY A 84 -18.78 -6.25 -11.43
C GLY A 84 -20.27 -6.10 -11.17
N GLU A 85 -20.71 -5.83 -9.93
CA GLU A 85 -22.12 -5.69 -9.57
C GLU A 85 -22.59 -4.25 -9.67
N ARG A 86 -23.89 -4.01 -9.41
CA ARG A 86 -24.47 -2.65 -9.42
C ARG A 86 -24.10 -1.84 -8.18
N ASP A 87 -23.90 -2.51 -7.06
CA ASP A 87 -23.51 -1.95 -5.76
C ASP A 87 -21.99 -2.06 -5.50
N GLU A 88 -21.20 -2.07 -6.58
CA GLU A 88 -19.74 -2.03 -6.48
C GLU A 88 -19.29 -0.78 -5.72
N THR A 89 -18.36 -0.96 -4.79
CA THR A 89 -17.73 0.13 -4.03
C THR A 89 -16.24 -0.12 -3.95
N LYS A 90 -15.48 0.96 -3.86
CA LYS A 90 -14.02 0.92 -3.74
C LYS A 90 -13.61 1.61 -2.45
N CYS A 91 -12.71 1.00 -1.71
CA CYS A 91 -11.97 1.67 -0.65
C CYS A 91 -10.56 1.95 -1.17
N GLU A 92 -10.06 3.15 -0.96
CA GLU A 92 -8.75 3.56 -1.44
C GLU A 92 -7.89 4.11 -0.30
N ILE A 93 -6.60 3.75 -0.34
CA ILE A 93 -5.53 4.37 0.42
C ILE A 93 -4.44 4.75 -0.58
N GLY A 94 -4.33 6.04 -0.85
CA GLY A 94 -3.36 6.65 -1.75
C GLY A 94 -2.37 7.54 -1.01
N ARG A 95 -1.21 7.73 -1.63
CA ARG A 95 -0.21 8.73 -1.23
C ARG A 95 0.47 9.28 -2.47
N ILE A 96 0.58 10.59 -2.57
CA ILE A 96 1.45 11.29 -3.53
C ILE A 96 2.40 12.17 -2.73
N LYS A 97 3.70 11.90 -2.82
CA LYS A 97 4.73 12.50 -1.96
C LYS A 97 4.32 12.42 -0.49
N ASN A 98 4.20 13.54 0.21
CA ASN A 98 3.80 13.58 1.61
C ASN A 98 2.30 13.82 1.81
N VAL A 99 1.48 13.79 0.75
CA VAL A 99 0.02 13.93 0.84
C VAL A 99 -0.61 12.55 0.73
N ILE A 100 -1.48 12.23 1.67
CA ILE A 100 -2.22 10.98 1.77
C ILE A 100 -3.68 11.28 1.45
N THR A 101 -4.30 10.43 0.66
CA THR A 101 -5.72 10.51 0.34
C THR A 101 -6.34 9.15 0.62
N MET A 102 -7.43 9.08 1.35
CA MET A 102 -8.11 7.82 1.61
C MET A 102 -9.61 8.00 1.74
N GLY A 103 -10.35 6.94 1.41
CA GLY A 103 -11.80 7.02 1.46
C GLY A 103 -12.52 5.96 0.65
N VAL A 104 -13.77 6.26 0.32
CA VAL A 104 -14.68 5.36 -0.38
C VAL A 104 -15.18 6.00 -1.66
N LEU A 105 -15.09 5.24 -2.75
CA LEU A 105 -15.66 5.60 -4.05
C LEU A 105 -16.84 4.69 -4.40
N ASP A 106 -17.76 5.22 -5.19
CA ASP A 106 -18.78 4.41 -5.85
C ASP A 106 -18.21 3.66 -7.07
N LYS A 107 -19.11 3.02 -7.84
CA LYS A 107 -18.74 2.25 -9.03
C LYS A 107 -18.25 3.16 -10.17
N GLU A 108 -18.79 4.37 -10.23
CA GLU A 108 -18.48 5.41 -11.20
C GLU A 108 -17.22 6.22 -10.83
N GLU A 109 -16.53 5.82 -9.75
CA GLU A 109 -15.30 6.46 -9.24
C GLU A 109 -15.52 7.87 -8.68
N HIS A 110 -16.74 8.19 -8.24
CA HIS A 110 -17.00 9.38 -7.46
C HIS A 110 -16.73 9.12 -5.98
N TRP A 111 -16.05 10.06 -5.33
CA TRP A 111 -15.79 10.02 -3.90
C TRP A 111 -17.08 10.22 -3.11
N LYS A 112 -17.43 9.25 -2.26
CA LYS A 112 -18.47 9.42 -1.23
C LYS A 112 -17.90 10.05 0.03
N VAL A 113 -16.68 9.67 0.36
CA VAL A 113 -15.88 10.30 1.41
C VAL A 113 -14.44 10.23 0.97
N MET A 114 -13.75 11.36 1.03
CA MET A 114 -12.32 11.48 0.79
C MET A 114 -11.75 12.35 1.91
N VAL A 115 -10.82 11.79 2.67
CA VAL A 115 -10.07 12.56 3.67
C VAL A 115 -8.61 12.56 3.28
N SER A 116 -8.03 13.75 3.28
CA SER A 116 -6.62 13.95 2.99
C SER A 116 -5.84 14.35 4.24
N TYR A 117 -4.57 13.94 4.28
CA TYR A 117 -3.62 14.30 5.33
C TYR A 117 -2.29 14.67 4.71
N THR A 118 -1.61 15.66 5.28
CA THR A 118 -0.23 15.99 4.93
C THR A 118 0.68 15.44 6.02
N ILE A 119 1.68 14.65 5.64
CA ILE A 119 2.76 14.21 6.52
C ILE A 119 3.69 15.40 6.74
N SER A 120 3.82 15.82 8.01
CA SER A 120 4.74 16.88 8.43
C SER A 120 6.21 16.42 8.32
N GLU A 121 7.15 17.36 8.44
CA GLU A 121 8.58 17.01 8.48
C GLU A 121 8.93 16.06 9.64
N GLU A 122 8.21 16.16 10.75
CA GLU A 122 8.33 15.27 11.91
C GLU A 122 7.57 13.94 11.74
N GLY A 123 6.91 13.74 10.59
CA GLY A 123 6.17 12.53 10.27
C GLY A 123 4.75 12.45 10.84
N SER A 124 4.22 13.56 11.37
CA SER A 124 2.86 13.62 11.92
C SER A 124 1.83 13.84 10.82
N TRP A 125 0.69 13.18 10.89
CA TRP A 125 -0.37 13.36 9.90
C TRP A 125 -1.26 14.55 10.28
N ILE A 126 -1.25 15.58 9.46
CA ILE A 126 -2.03 16.80 9.65
C ILE A 126 -3.23 16.76 8.70
N PRO A 127 -4.48 16.83 9.18
CA PRO A 127 -5.65 16.88 8.31
C PRO A 127 -5.55 18.00 7.26
N ASN A 128 -5.81 17.67 5.99
CA ASN A 128 -5.74 18.61 4.86
C ASN A 128 -7.16 19.07 4.45
N THR A 129 -7.47 20.33 4.73
CA THR A 129 -8.78 20.95 4.46
C THR A 129 -9.00 21.39 3.02
N ASP A 130 -7.95 21.37 2.20
CA ASP A 130 -8.03 21.83 0.81
C ASP A 130 -8.51 20.73 -0.13
N GLU A 131 -8.31 19.47 0.25
CA GLU A 131 -8.62 18.30 -0.58
C GLU A 131 -9.73 17.40 -0.01
N SER A 132 -10.02 17.50 1.30
CA SER A 132 -11.00 16.61 1.93
C SER A 132 -12.44 16.97 1.55
N MET A 133 -13.26 15.96 1.26
CA MET A 133 -14.66 16.10 0.85
C MET A 133 -15.56 14.96 1.35
N LEU A 134 -16.84 15.28 1.55
CA LEU A 134 -17.92 14.33 1.82
C LEU A 134 -19.00 14.54 0.77
N ASP A 135 -19.27 13.50 -0.02
CA ASP A 135 -19.99 13.61 -1.28
C ASP A 135 -19.45 14.81 -2.09
N ASP A 136 -20.29 15.74 -2.54
CA ASP A 136 -19.87 16.91 -3.33
C ASP A 136 -19.46 18.14 -2.49
N GLN A 137 -19.23 17.99 -1.18
CA GLN A 137 -18.94 19.12 -0.27
C GLN A 137 -17.56 19.04 0.35
N ASP A 138 -16.78 20.11 0.21
CA ASP A 138 -15.51 20.27 0.91
C ASP A 138 -15.67 20.24 2.43
N ILE A 139 -14.77 19.54 3.11
CA ILE A 139 -14.67 19.53 4.58
C ILE A 139 -13.58 20.50 5.00
N LYS A 140 -13.96 21.62 5.63
CA LYS A 140 -13.02 22.66 6.07
C LYS A 140 -12.65 22.60 7.56
N ASP A 141 -13.23 21.68 8.33
CA ASP A 141 -12.91 21.46 9.74
C ASP A 141 -11.92 20.30 9.90
N PRO A 142 -10.67 20.56 10.34
CA PRO A 142 -9.67 19.51 10.58
C PRO A 142 -10.12 18.41 11.53
N SER A 143 -10.97 18.74 12.52
CA SER A 143 -11.44 17.77 13.52
C SER A 143 -12.44 16.77 12.94
N GLU A 144 -13.29 17.21 12.01
CA GLU A 144 -14.19 16.32 11.28
C GLU A 144 -13.44 15.45 10.27
N ILE A 145 -12.38 15.96 9.63
CA ILE A 145 -11.49 15.15 8.77
C ILE A 145 -10.82 14.04 9.59
N ASP A 146 -10.26 14.35 10.76
CA ASP A 146 -9.64 13.36 11.67
C ASP A 146 -10.65 12.29 12.12
N LYS A 147 -11.86 12.72 12.51
CA LYS A 147 -12.94 11.82 12.91
C LYS A 147 -13.38 10.89 11.78
N LEU A 148 -13.57 11.42 10.57
CA LEU A 148 -13.92 10.62 9.39
C LEU A 148 -12.81 9.65 9.01
N GLY A 149 -11.54 10.09 9.04
CA GLY A 149 -10.40 9.22 8.76
C GLY A 149 -10.23 8.09 9.77
N ARG A 150 -10.42 8.38 11.07
CA ARG A 150 -10.44 7.35 12.12
C ARG A 150 -11.60 6.38 11.94
N SER A 151 -12.79 6.86 11.58
CA SER A 151 -13.95 6.00 11.29
C SER A 151 -13.66 5.09 10.10
N PHE A 152 -13.12 5.64 9.02
CA PHE A 152 -12.78 4.89 7.81
C PHE A 152 -11.82 3.74 8.11
N VAL A 153 -10.68 4.01 8.76
CA VAL A 153 -9.70 2.96 9.06
C VAL A 153 -10.22 1.95 10.09
N LYS A 154 -11.05 2.39 11.04
CA LYS A 154 -11.73 1.49 11.99
C LYS A 154 -12.63 0.51 11.27
N ASP A 155 -13.43 0.99 10.32
CA ASP A 155 -14.30 0.15 9.50
C ASP A 155 -13.50 -0.85 8.66
N LEU A 156 -12.39 -0.42 8.05
CA LEU A 156 -11.49 -1.32 7.33
C LEU A 156 -10.94 -2.44 8.23
N ILE A 157 -10.53 -2.12 9.46
CA ILE A 157 -10.01 -3.13 10.40
C ILE A 157 -11.12 -4.09 10.83
N LEU A 158 -12.29 -3.58 11.22
CA LEU A 158 -13.44 -4.40 11.62
C LEU A 158 -13.91 -5.35 10.51
N GLN A 159 -13.78 -4.92 9.26
CA GLN A 159 -14.12 -5.73 8.08
C GLN A 159 -12.98 -6.64 7.61
N GLN A 160 -11.82 -6.59 8.26
CA GLN A 160 -10.59 -7.26 7.83
C GLN A 160 -10.29 -6.98 6.36
N ALA A 161 -10.24 -5.69 5.99
CA ALA A 161 -10.16 -5.26 4.60
C ALA A 161 -8.94 -5.81 3.85
N TRP A 162 -7.89 -6.29 4.53
CA TRP A 162 -6.77 -7.01 3.92
C TRP A 162 -7.13 -8.39 3.34
N SER A 163 -8.30 -8.94 3.70
CA SER A 163 -8.76 -10.24 3.22
C SER A 163 -9.43 -10.15 1.85
N THR A 164 -9.31 -11.22 1.07
CA THR A 164 -9.96 -11.36 -0.24
C THR A 164 -11.04 -12.45 -0.24
N GLY A 165 -11.85 -12.47 -1.30
CA GLY A 165 -12.96 -13.39 -1.45
C GLY A 165 -13.63 -13.31 -2.82
N LYS A 166 -14.84 -13.86 -2.91
CA LYS A 166 -15.68 -13.74 -4.10
C LYS A 166 -16.06 -12.27 -4.29
N LYS A 167 -15.89 -11.74 -5.50
CA LYS A 167 -16.15 -10.34 -5.86
C LYS A 167 -15.38 -9.30 -5.02
N ILE A 168 -14.30 -9.72 -4.37
CA ILE A 168 -13.35 -8.80 -3.72
C ILE A 168 -12.06 -8.83 -4.56
N ARG A 169 -11.56 -7.66 -4.93
CA ARG A 169 -10.31 -7.47 -5.67
C ARG A 169 -9.47 -6.43 -4.94
N HIS A 170 -8.17 -6.66 -4.90
CA HIS A 170 -7.19 -5.66 -4.51
C HIS A 170 -6.42 -5.29 -5.76
N ASP A 171 -6.24 -4.00 -5.98
CA ASP A 171 -5.36 -3.47 -7.01
C ASP A 171 -4.31 -2.60 -6.32
N PHE A 172 -3.11 -2.59 -6.88
CA PHE A 172 -1.98 -1.87 -6.30
C PHE A 172 -1.13 -1.26 -7.39
N PHE A 173 -0.87 0.03 -7.23
CA PHE A 173 -0.11 0.84 -8.16
C PHE A 173 0.96 1.62 -7.42
N ILE A 174 2.07 1.86 -8.11
CA ILE A 174 3.22 2.55 -7.55
C ILE A 174 3.95 3.33 -8.66
N GLU A 175 4.50 4.48 -8.29
CA GLU A 175 5.38 5.26 -9.15
C GLU A 175 6.61 5.71 -8.36
N TYR A 176 7.73 5.77 -9.05
CA TYR A 176 9.01 6.20 -8.50
C TYR A 176 9.35 7.66 -8.85
N ALA A 177 8.72 8.18 -9.90
CA ALA A 177 8.80 9.54 -10.38
C ALA A 177 7.40 9.95 -10.87
N PRO A 178 7.08 11.26 -10.96
CA PRO A 178 5.87 11.69 -11.66
C PRO A 178 5.95 11.18 -13.11
N MET A 179 5.18 10.14 -13.41
CA MET A 179 5.07 9.64 -14.77
C MET A 179 4.01 10.46 -15.53
N ASP A 180 3.65 10.01 -16.74
CA ASP A 180 2.61 10.65 -17.54
C ASP A 180 1.35 10.93 -16.69
N ALA A 181 0.89 12.18 -16.70
CA ALA A 181 -0.16 12.70 -15.80
C ALA A 181 -1.52 11.98 -15.94
N PHE A 182 -1.65 11.08 -16.91
CA PHE A 182 -2.83 10.31 -17.23
C PHE A 182 -2.71 8.80 -16.90
N SER A 183 -1.61 8.37 -16.27
CA SER A 183 -1.42 6.97 -15.87
C SER A 183 -1.68 6.78 -14.38
N ASP A 184 -2.40 5.71 -14.02
CA ASP A 184 -2.66 5.31 -12.61
C ASP A 184 -1.42 4.72 -11.90
N GLY A 185 -0.21 4.98 -12.42
CA GLY A 185 1.03 4.31 -12.02
C GLY A 185 1.22 2.88 -12.52
N ILE A 186 2.27 2.20 -12.04
CA ILE A 186 2.62 0.84 -12.47
C ILE A 186 1.86 -0.18 -11.62
N ALA A 187 0.95 -0.94 -12.23
CA ALA A 187 0.30 -2.06 -11.57
C ALA A 187 1.34 -3.11 -11.13
N MET A 188 1.42 -3.39 -9.83
CA MET A 188 2.55 -4.14 -9.27
C MET A 188 2.13 -5.15 -8.19
N ASN A 189 3.00 -6.12 -7.90
CA ASN A 189 2.90 -6.91 -6.67
C ASN A 189 3.85 -6.28 -5.63
N PRO A 190 3.38 -5.92 -4.42
CA PRO A 190 4.25 -5.36 -3.37
C PRO A 190 5.50 -6.18 -3.07
N HIS A 191 5.45 -7.51 -3.20
CA HIS A 191 6.60 -8.40 -3.01
C HIS A 191 7.75 -8.17 -4.00
N TRP A 192 7.50 -7.45 -5.10
CA TRP A 192 8.49 -7.18 -6.15
C TRP A 192 9.11 -5.78 -6.03
N LEU A 193 8.72 -5.00 -5.03
CA LEU A 193 9.19 -3.62 -4.87
C LEU A 193 10.66 -3.58 -4.44
N TYR A 194 11.01 -4.38 -3.43
CA TYR A 194 12.31 -4.31 -2.77
C TYR A 194 13.23 -5.51 -3.07
N GLN A 195 12.68 -6.56 -3.66
CA GLN A 195 13.41 -7.78 -4.00
C GLN A 195 12.91 -8.30 -5.34
N ALA A 196 13.82 -8.93 -6.09
CA ALA A 196 13.43 -9.68 -7.28
C ALA A 196 12.69 -10.95 -6.86
N ILE A 197 11.91 -11.51 -7.80
CA ILE A 197 11.23 -12.78 -7.57
C ILE A 197 12.24 -13.88 -7.30
N ASP A 198 12.13 -14.50 -6.14
CA ASP A 198 12.91 -15.67 -5.74
C ASP A 198 12.00 -16.89 -5.65
N LEU A 199 11.98 -17.71 -6.71
CA LEU A 199 11.20 -18.95 -6.76
C LEU A 199 11.85 -20.09 -5.97
N THR A 200 12.99 -19.86 -5.32
CA THR A 200 13.63 -20.80 -4.39
C THR A 200 13.13 -20.63 -2.96
N LYS A 201 12.31 -19.61 -2.70
CA LYS A 201 11.68 -19.34 -1.40
C LYS A 201 10.17 -19.25 -1.51
N CYS A 202 9.48 -19.57 -0.43
CA CYS A 202 8.06 -19.35 -0.33
C CYS A 202 7.77 -17.84 -0.27
N THR A 203 6.97 -17.33 -1.21
CA THR A 203 6.57 -15.91 -1.27
C THR A 203 5.93 -15.43 0.04
N THR A 204 5.14 -16.28 0.70
CA THR A 204 4.42 -15.92 1.94
C THR A 204 5.27 -15.97 3.21
N CYS A 205 6.17 -16.95 3.34
CA CYS A 205 6.85 -17.22 4.62
C CYS A 205 8.39 -17.21 4.54
N GLY A 206 8.96 -17.00 3.35
CA GLY A 206 10.40 -16.89 3.11
C GLY A 206 11.20 -18.20 3.17
N LYS A 207 10.60 -19.34 3.56
CA LYS A 207 11.29 -20.64 3.66
C LYS A 207 11.65 -21.21 2.27
N GLY A 208 12.87 -21.72 2.08
CA GLY A 208 13.34 -22.16 0.76
C GLY A 208 14.16 -23.46 0.69
N GLU A 209 15.19 -23.62 1.53
CA GLU A 209 16.23 -24.65 1.31
C GLU A 209 15.79 -26.10 1.61
N GLU A 210 14.77 -26.30 2.45
CA GLU A 210 14.30 -27.64 2.86
C GLU A 210 12.85 -27.94 2.46
N ALA A 211 12.16 -26.99 1.83
CA ALA A 211 10.74 -27.11 1.52
C ALA A 211 10.51 -27.52 0.06
N SER A 212 9.63 -28.51 -0.18
CA SER A 212 9.12 -28.77 -1.53
C SER A 212 8.22 -27.61 -1.96
N LEU A 213 8.74 -26.69 -2.76
CA LEU A 213 8.00 -25.53 -3.24
C LEU A 213 7.21 -25.86 -4.53
N SER A 214 5.97 -25.40 -4.57
CA SER A 214 5.12 -25.43 -5.76
C SER A 214 4.95 -24.03 -6.32
N ARG A 215 5.24 -23.86 -7.61
CA ARG A 215 5.00 -22.60 -8.32
C ARG A 215 3.51 -22.39 -8.54
N CYS A 216 3.08 -21.13 -8.60
CA CYS A 216 1.73 -20.80 -9.03
C CYS A 216 1.49 -21.36 -10.45
N SER A 217 0.54 -22.28 -10.59
CA SER A 217 0.28 -22.99 -11.85
C SER A 217 -0.22 -22.09 -12.98
N LYS A 218 -0.80 -20.94 -12.64
CA LYS A 218 -1.37 -20.00 -13.62
C LYS A 218 -0.32 -19.04 -14.21
N CYS A 219 0.45 -18.37 -13.36
CA CYS A 219 1.37 -17.32 -13.80
C CYS A 219 2.86 -17.70 -13.67
N GLY A 220 3.20 -18.66 -12.81
CA GLY A 220 4.58 -19.05 -12.54
C GLY A 220 5.43 -18.03 -11.77
N THR A 221 4.87 -16.89 -11.35
CA THR A 221 5.62 -15.75 -10.75
C THR A 221 5.66 -15.75 -9.22
N ALA A 222 5.26 -16.85 -8.58
CA ALA A 222 5.32 -17.03 -7.13
C ALA A 222 5.52 -18.52 -6.79
N ALA A 223 6.10 -18.81 -5.63
CA ALA A 223 6.36 -20.17 -5.15
C ALA A 223 5.88 -20.32 -3.69
N TYR A 224 5.32 -21.49 -3.36
CA TYR A 224 4.71 -21.72 -2.04
C TYR A 224 5.08 -23.09 -1.49
N CYS A 225 5.34 -23.16 -0.18
CA CYS A 225 5.61 -24.44 0.50
C CYS A 225 4.34 -25.26 0.76
N SER A 226 3.17 -24.64 0.68
CA SER A 226 1.88 -25.29 0.92
C SER A 226 0.73 -24.50 0.29
N GLY A 227 -0.42 -25.16 0.12
CA GLY A 227 -1.66 -24.49 -0.26
C GLY A 227 -2.15 -23.46 0.78
N VAL A 228 -1.70 -23.54 2.03
CA VAL A 228 -2.02 -22.53 3.07
C VAL A 228 -1.31 -21.22 2.74
N CYS A 229 0.00 -21.27 2.46
CA CYS A 229 0.75 -20.08 2.05
C CYS A 229 0.20 -19.47 0.75
N GLN A 230 -0.11 -20.30 -0.25
CA GLN A 230 -0.72 -19.82 -1.49
C GLN A 230 -2.05 -19.09 -1.25
N ARG A 231 -2.92 -19.61 -0.35
CA ARG A 231 -4.19 -18.95 -0.02
C ARG A 231 -4.00 -17.67 0.78
N ALA A 232 -3.03 -17.64 1.69
CA ALA A 232 -2.72 -16.45 2.49
C ALA A 232 -2.22 -15.30 1.61
N ASP A 233 -1.34 -15.59 0.65
CA ASP A 233 -0.82 -14.59 -0.31
C ASP A 233 -1.87 -14.18 -1.39
N TRP A 234 -2.99 -14.90 -1.49
CA TRP A 234 -3.93 -14.68 -2.59
C TRP A 234 -4.53 -13.27 -2.60
N ALA A 235 -4.69 -12.62 -1.45
CA ALA A 235 -5.16 -11.24 -1.39
C ALA A 235 -4.21 -10.24 -2.08
N VAL A 236 -2.93 -10.56 -2.16
CA VAL A 236 -1.88 -9.74 -2.78
C VAL A 236 -1.61 -10.23 -4.20
N HIS A 237 -1.39 -11.54 -4.37
CA HIS A 237 -0.98 -12.14 -5.64
C HIS A 237 -2.07 -12.15 -6.72
N LYS A 238 -3.35 -12.17 -6.34
CA LYS A 238 -4.47 -12.35 -7.29
C LYS A 238 -4.48 -11.34 -8.43
N ALA A 239 -4.16 -10.07 -8.18
CA ALA A 239 -4.16 -9.03 -9.21
C ALA A 239 -3.16 -9.37 -10.32
N VAL A 240 -1.87 -9.51 -9.97
CA VAL A 240 -0.80 -9.82 -10.92
C VAL A 240 -0.92 -11.22 -11.52
N CYS A 241 -1.57 -12.16 -10.84
CA CYS A 241 -1.85 -13.49 -11.38
C CYS A 241 -2.86 -13.44 -12.55
N ASN A 242 -3.81 -12.49 -12.49
CA ASN A 242 -4.85 -12.28 -13.49
C ASN A 242 -4.51 -11.21 -14.54
N MET A 243 -3.44 -10.45 -14.32
CA MET A 243 -2.88 -9.50 -15.27
C MET A 243 -2.54 -10.20 -16.61
N ASN A 244 -2.70 -9.47 -17.72
CA ASN A 244 -2.35 -10.00 -19.04
C ASN A 244 -0.82 -10.23 -19.15
N MET A 245 -0.41 -10.99 -20.16
CA MET A 245 1.00 -11.39 -20.30
C MET A 245 1.94 -10.20 -20.54
N GLU A 246 1.47 -9.16 -21.23
CA GLU A 246 2.28 -8.00 -21.58
C GLU A 246 2.57 -7.15 -20.33
N ASP A 247 1.53 -6.74 -19.60
CA ASP A 247 1.67 -5.91 -18.41
C ASP A 247 2.46 -6.64 -17.33
N ARG A 248 2.18 -7.95 -17.15
CA ARG A 248 2.97 -8.76 -16.23
C ARG A 248 4.42 -8.87 -16.68
N GLY A 249 4.67 -9.03 -17.98
CA GLY A 249 6.01 -9.07 -18.55
C GLY A 249 6.80 -7.78 -18.28
N LYS A 250 6.15 -6.62 -18.45
CA LYS A 250 6.71 -5.31 -18.12
C LYS A 250 7.03 -5.20 -16.63
N ALA A 251 6.08 -5.53 -15.75
CA ALA A 251 6.28 -5.49 -14.30
C ALA A 251 7.44 -6.40 -13.83
N LEU A 252 7.54 -7.61 -14.41
CA LEU A 252 8.64 -8.53 -14.15
C LEU A 252 9.98 -7.99 -14.64
N HIS A 253 10.01 -7.39 -15.83
CA HIS A 253 11.23 -6.81 -16.38
C HIS A 253 11.77 -5.68 -15.49
N LEU A 254 10.89 -4.81 -15.01
CA LEU A 254 11.25 -3.67 -14.16
C LEU A 254 11.75 -4.10 -12.78
N SER A 255 11.30 -5.24 -12.25
CA SER A 255 11.64 -5.72 -10.91
C SER A 255 12.75 -6.78 -10.87
N LYS A 256 13.27 -7.22 -12.02
CA LYS A 256 14.20 -8.36 -12.12
C LYS A 256 15.53 -8.17 -11.39
N ASP A 257 16.02 -6.92 -11.30
CA ASP A 257 17.37 -6.60 -10.82
C ASP A 257 17.39 -6.14 -9.36
N GLY A 258 16.75 -6.91 -8.49
CA GLY A 258 16.68 -6.62 -7.04
C GLY A 258 15.44 -5.82 -6.64
N GLY A 259 14.35 -5.93 -7.40
CA GLY A 259 13.09 -5.22 -7.16
C GLY A 259 13.00 -3.90 -7.91
N LEU A 260 11.77 -3.39 -8.02
CA LEU A 260 11.48 -2.13 -8.72
C LEU A 260 12.24 -0.93 -8.13
N VAL A 261 12.51 -0.92 -6.83
CA VAL A 261 13.22 0.16 -6.14
C VAL A 261 14.62 0.41 -6.70
N ARG A 262 15.30 -0.65 -7.15
CA ARG A 262 16.64 -0.52 -7.73
C ARG A 262 16.57 0.08 -9.13
N TRP A 263 15.56 -0.30 -9.90
CA TRP A 263 15.33 0.28 -11.22
C TRP A 263 14.96 1.76 -11.11
N SER A 264 14.09 2.13 -10.16
CA SER A 264 13.77 3.53 -9.81
C SER A 264 15.02 4.39 -9.60
N ARG A 265 15.94 3.92 -8.73
CA ARG A 265 17.17 4.63 -8.42
C ARG A 265 18.09 4.80 -9.62
N LEU A 266 18.15 3.80 -10.51
CA LEU A 266 18.95 3.89 -11.73
C LEU A 266 18.39 4.94 -12.69
N GLN A 267 17.06 5.08 -12.80
CA GLN A 267 16.45 6.12 -13.62
C GLN A 267 16.74 7.52 -13.05
N ALA A 268 16.54 7.71 -11.74
CA ALA A 268 16.81 8.99 -11.09
C ALA A 268 18.29 9.43 -11.24
N GLN A 269 19.23 8.47 -11.20
CA GLN A 269 20.65 8.76 -11.46
C GLN A 269 20.91 9.19 -12.90
N ASN A 270 20.28 8.54 -13.89
CA ASN A 270 20.45 8.91 -15.29
C ASN A 270 19.86 10.30 -15.57
N GLU A 271 18.68 10.61 -15.04
CA GLU A 271 18.05 11.93 -15.17
C GLU A 271 18.94 13.04 -14.57
N SER A 272 19.54 12.81 -13.40
CA SER A 272 20.46 13.80 -12.79
C SER A 272 21.72 14.06 -13.61
N ILE A 273 22.21 13.06 -14.36
CA ILE A 273 23.37 13.22 -15.25
C ILE A 273 22.99 14.04 -16.48
N ASP A 274 21.80 13.80 -17.04
CA ASP A 274 21.31 14.53 -18.22
C ASP A 274 21.05 16.02 -17.90
N ASP A 275 20.55 16.32 -16.69
CA ASP A 275 20.37 17.71 -16.22
C ASP A 275 21.72 18.44 -16.03
N GLU A 276 22.74 17.80 -15.43
CA GLU A 276 24.08 18.38 -15.27
C GLU A 276 24.79 18.65 -16.61
N VAL A 277 24.54 17.83 -17.64
CA VAL A 277 25.09 18.04 -18.98
C VAL A 277 24.39 19.21 -19.68
N SER A 278 23.09 19.42 -19.42
CA SER A 278 22.31 20.51 -20.03
C SER A 278 22.60 21.90 -19.43
N GLU A 279 23.03 21.98 -18.16
CA GLU A 279 23.42 23.25 -17.51
C GLU A 279 24.88 23.65 -17.80
N GLY A 280 25.65 22.77 -18.45
CA GLY A 280 27.05 22.95 -18.80
C GLY A 280 27.33 23.47 -20.23
N GLU A 281 26.29 23.69 -21.05
CA GLU A 281 26.35 24.25 -22.41
C GLU A 281 25.90 25.73 -22.46
#